data_AF-A0A5B6WBE0-F1
#
_entry.id   AF-A0A5B6WBE0-F1
#
_cell.length_a   1.000
_cell.length_b   1.000
_cell.length_c   1.000
_cell.angle_alpha   90.00
_cell.angle_beta   90.00
_cell.angle_gamma   90.00
#
_symmetry.space_group_name_H-M   'P 1'
#
loop_
_entity.id
_entity.type
_entity.pdbx_description
1 polymer ?
#
loop_
_entity_poly.entity_id
_entity_poly.type
_entity_poly.pdbx_seq_one_letter_code
_entity_poly.pdbx_strand_id
1 'polypeptide(L)'
;MISHPLSSSSSIVDLGFSPTSISWKKCQSKKCCLRKNKDTNIIHSALNSPSVIHFPKQPYQNSSDDVKPKTRQHRQQPKWNLLQRAAAMALDMAENSLLSRELQHPLPKTADPRVQIAGNFAPVPEQPVKHSLPVTGTIPSCINGVYLRNGANPLFEPVAGHHFFDGDGMVHAVSIDNGDASYACRFTETQRLLQEKELGRPVFPKAIGELHGHSGIARLLLFYARGLCGLVDHKQGTGVANAGLVYFNDRLLAMSEDDIPYHVRITPSGDLETVGRYDFDGQLKSTMIAHPKIDPVSKELFALSYDVVQKPYLKYFKFSPDGKKSPDVEIPLPVPTMMHDFAITENFVVIPDQQVVFKLQEMITGGSPVIYDKNKKSRFGILSKNASDSKDIIWVESPETFCFHLWNAWEEPESDEVVVIGSCMTPPDSIFNECDESLKSVLSEIRLNLKTGESTRRPIISESEQVNLEAGMVNRNHLGRKTRYAYLAIAEPWPKVSGFAKVDLLTGEVKEHIYGDKRYGGEPFFLPRNDDPESAEDDGYILCFVHDEKTWKSELQIVNAMNLHLEASIKLPSRVPYGFHGTFIDAKSVVNQA
;
A
#
# COMPACT_ATOMS: atom_id res chain seq x y z
N MET A 1 6.35 41.52 47.10
CA MET A 1 6.20 42.94 47.51
C MET A 1 6.42 43.77 46.25
N ILE A 2 5.38 44.45 45.74
CA ILE A 2 5.15 45.92 45.89
C ILE A 2 6.23 46.71 45.12
N SER A 3 5.97 47.54 44.10
CA SER A 3 4.70 48.15 43.62
C SER A 3 4.76 48.70 42.18
N HIS A 4 3.64 48.57 41.45
CA HIS A 4 3.18 49.45 40.34
C HIS A 4 2.56 50.75 40.93
N PRO A 5 2.31 51.89 40.21
CA PRO A 5 1.13 51.93 39.29
C PRO A 5 1.00 53.06 38.20
N LEU A 6 0.02 52.86 37.28
CA LEU A 6 -0.85 53.84 36.56
C LEU A 6 -0.22 54.93 35.64
N SER A 7 -0.92 55.60 34.70
CA SER A 7 -1.99 55.25 33.72
C SER A 7 -2.44 56.52 32.97
N SER A 8 -2.86 56.44 31.70
CA SER A 8 -3.96 57.28 31.16
C SER A 8 -4.55 56.76 29.85
N SER A 9 -5.86 56.93 29.68
CA SER A 9 -6.66 56.49 28.52
C SER A 9 -7.88 57.40 28.31
N SER A 10 -8.64 57.17 27.21
CA SER A 10 -9.98 57.71 26.85
C SER A 10 -10.05 59.13 26.21
N SER A 11 -11.00 59.51 25.33
CA SER A 11 -11.89 58.74 24.41
C SER A 11 -12.80 59.64 23.51
N ILE A 12 -13.32 59.09 22.40
CA ILE A 12 -14.67 59.35 21.79
C ILE A 12 -14.88 60.70 21.01
N VAL A 13 -15.05 60.73 19.67
CA VAL A 13 -16.21 60.48 18.72
C VAL A 13 -17.10 61.71 18.42
N ASP A 14 -17.23 62.07 17.13
CA ASP A 14 -18.47 62.48 16.39
C ASP A 14 -18.10 62.61 14.87
N LEU A 15 -18.69 61.85 13.93
CA LEU A 15 -19.99 61.98 13.24
C LEU A 15 -20.16 63.21 12.31
N GLY A 16 -20.30 62.96 11.00
CA GLY A 16 -20.63 63.96 9.97
C GLY A 16 -21.08 63.31 8.66
N PHE A 17 -22.28 63.64 8.18
CA PHE A 17 -22.95 63.02 7.02
C PHE A 17 -22.56 63.65 5.66
N SER A 18 -22.81 62.89 4.59
CA SER A 18 -22.71 63.29 3.16
C SER A 18 -23.73 64.39 2.77
N PRO A 19 -23.70 65.02 1.56
CA PRO A 19 -24.09 64.31 0.33
C PRO A 19 -23.56 64.84 -1.04
N THR A 20 -24.04 64.16 -2.09
CA THR A 20 -24.19 64.56 -3.52
C THR A 20 -23.07 64.33 -4.55
N SER A 21 -23.55 63.86 -5.70
CA SER A 21 -22.89 63.43 -6.93
C SER A 21 -22.72 64.54 -7.97
N ILE A 22 -21.80 64.36 -8.92
CA ILE A 22 -21.97 64.71 -10.35
C ILE A 22 -21.12 63.73 -11.19
N SER A 23 -21.45 63.56 -12.47
CA SER A 23 -21.13 62.33 -13.21
C SER A 23 -20.75 62.59 -14.69
N TRP A 24 -19.82 61.78 -15.23
CA TRP A 24 -19.43 61.64 -16.66
C TRP A 24 -18.63 62.85 -17.23
N LYS A 25 -17.64 62.72 -18.13
CA LYS A 25 -17.44 61.73 -19.21
C LYS A 25 -15.96 61.64 -19.67
N LYS A 26 -15.51 60.41 -20.00
CA LYS A 26 -14.43 60.00 -20.94
C LYS A 26 -13.28 60.97 -21.30
N CYS A 27 -12.04 60.49 -21.11
CA CYS A 27 -11.04 60.47 -22.19
C CYS A 27 -10.25 59.15 -22.17
N GLN A 28 -9.86 58.64 -23.34
CA GLN A 28 -9.20 57.34 -23.49
C GLN A 28 -7.67 57.49 -23.51
N SER A 29 -6.95 56.63 -22.80
CA SER A 29 -5.54 56.33 -23.10
C SER A 29 -5.29 54.82 -23.08
N LYS A 30 -4.28 54.38 -23.84
CA LYS A 30 -4.20 53.01 -24.37
C LYS A 30 -3.67 52.01 -23.34
N LYS A 31 -4.34 50.86 -23.22
CA LYS A 31 -3.77 49.68 -22.55
C LYS A 31 -2.55 49.18 -23.34
N CYS A 32 -1.39 49.09 -22.69
CA CYS A 32 -0.32 48.21 -23.12
C CYS A 32 -0.34 46.99 -22.19
N CYS A 33 -0.47 45.78 -22.74
CA CYS A 33 -0.66 44.57 -21.96
C CYS A 33 0.69 43.93 -21.61
N LEU A 34 1.03 43.90 -20.33
CA LEU A 34 2.02 42.97 -19.78
C LEU A 34 1.28 41.89 -18.99
N ARG A 35 1.08 40.71 -19.62
CA ARG A 35 0.60 39.51 -18.93
C ARG A 35 1.69 39.06 -17.95
N LYS A 36 1.38 39.06 -16.65
CA LYS A 36 2.01 38.16 -15.69
C LYS A 36 1.11 36.93 -15.57
N ASN A 37 1.45 35.83 -16.24
CA ASN A 37 0.92 34.53 -15.86
C ASN A 37 1.60 34.14 -14.53
N LYS A 38 0.80 34.13 -13.45
CA LYS A 38 1.06 33.30 -12.28
C LYS A 38 0.05 32.17 -12.35
N ASP A 39 0.35 31.16 -13.14
CA ASP A 39 -0.38 29.89 -13.09
C ASP A 39 0.20 29.10 -11.92
N THR A 40 -0.28 29.39 -10.71
CA THR A 40 -0.15 28.46 -9.59
C THR A 40 -1.08 27.29 -9.88
N ASN A 41 -0.51 26.16 -10.32
CA ASN A 41 -1.27 24.94 -10.58
C ASN A 41 -1.93 24.45 -9.27
N ILE A 42 -3.22 24.73 -9.12
CA ILE A 42 -4.05 24.12 -8.09
C ILE A 42 -4.35 22.70 -8.57
N ILE A 43 -3.73 21.71 -7.90
CA ILE A 43 -3.84 20.30 -8.27
C ILE A 43 -5.22 19.78 -7.84
N HIS A 44 -6.04 19.37 -8.82
CA HIS A 44 -7.31 18.70 -8.56
C HIS A 44 -7.12 17.19 -8.45
N SER A 45 -7.56 16.60 -7.32
CA SER A 45 -7.58 15.14 -7.13
C SER A 45 -8.51 14.43 -8.14
N ALA A 46 -8.13 13.23 -8.58
CA ALA A 46 -8.78 12.48 -9.66
C ALA A 46 -10.11 11.79 -9.30
N LEU A 47 -10.70 12.14 -8.15
CA LEU A 47 -11.94 11.57 -7.62
C LEU A 47 -13.17 11.84 -8.51
N ASN A 48 -13.05 12.74 -9.49
CA ASN A 48 -14.05 12.99 -10.54
C ASN A 48 -13.98 11.97 -11.71
N SER A 49 -13.62 10.72 -11.42
CA SER A 49 -13.74 9.62 -12.39
C SER A 49 -15.21 9.19 -12.50
N PRO A 50 -15.75 8.91 -13.71
CA PRO A 50 -17.14 8.50 -13.85
C PRO A 50 -17.39 7.20 -13.07
N SER A 51 -18.49 7.16 -12.32
CA SER A 51 -18.85 6.09 -11.39
C SER A 51 -19.33 4.81 -12.10
N VAL A 52 -18.40 4.14 -12.79
CA VAL A 52 -18.57 2.77 -13.27
C VAL A 52 -18.32 1.79 -12.13
N ILE A 53 -19.24 1.76 -11.15
CA ILE A 53 -19.29 0.70 -10.14
C ILE A 53 -19.99 -0.50 -10.79
N HIS A 54 -19.29 -1.17 -11.70
CA HIS A 54 -19.77 -2.43 -12.25
C HIS A 54 -19.12 -3.59 -11.49
N PHE A 55 -19.68 -3.94 -10.33
CA PHE A 55 -19.34 -5.21 -9.70
C PHE A 55 -19.49 -6.36 -10.71
N PRO A 56 -18.56 -7.32 -10.76
CA PRO A 56 -18.73 -8.51 -11.58
C PRO A 56 -20.07 -9.16 -11.23
N LYS A 57 -20.94 -9.36 -12.23
CA LYS A 57 -22.22 -10.04 -12.01
C LYS A 57 -21.91 -11.39 -11.38
N GLN A 58 -22.32 -11.61 -10.13
CA GLN A 58 -22.18 -12.91 -9.48
C GLN A 58 -23.07 -13.90 -10.25
N PRO A 59 -22.44 -14.79 -11.03
CA PRO A 59 -22.37 -16.16 -10.56
C PRO A 59 -21.03 -16.86 -10.85
N TYR A 60 -20.62 -17.77 -9.96
CA TYR A 60 -19.66 -18.85 -10.27
C TYR A 60 -20.27 -19.91 -11.22
N GLN A 61 -21.10 -19.50 -12.17
CA GLN A 61 -21.79 -20.33 -13.15
C GLN A 61 -21.90 -19.56 -14.46
N ASN A 62 -21.01 -19.86 -15.41
CA ASN A 62 -21.29 -20.03 -16.84
C ASN A 62 -19.98 -19.99 -17.65
N SER A 63 -19.15 -21.03 -17.51
CA SER A 63 -18.38 -21.54 -18.64
C SER A 63 -19.20 -22.68 -19.27
N SER A 64 -20.01 -22.33 -20.27
CA SER A 64 -20.66 -23.31 -21.13
C SER A 64 -19.73 -23.68 -22.26
N ASP A 65 -18.90 -24.72 -22.05
CA ASP A 65 -18.25 -25.49 -23.10
C ASP A 65 -18.17 -26.97 -22.66
N ASP A 66 -18.26 -27.88 -23.64
CA ASP A 66 -18.67 -29.28 -23.44
C ASP A 66 -17.71 -30.14 -22.59
N VAL A 67 -18.04 -30.30 -21.30
CA VAL A 67 -17.60 -31.46 -20.49
C VAL A 67 -18.78 -32.03 -19.69
N LYS A 68 -18.95 -33.36 -19.77
CA LYS A 68 -20.06 -34.11 -19.14
C LYS A 68 -20.22 -33.80 -17.65
N PRO A 69 -21.46 -33.73 -17.12
CA PRO A 69 -21.72 -33.22 -15.78
C PRO A 69 -21.25 -34.17 -14.67
N LYS A 70 -20.11 -33.87 -14.05
CA LYS A 70 -19.82 -34.36 -12.68
C LYS A 70 -20.31 -33.33 -11.68
N THR A 71 -21.41 -33.66 -10.99
CA THR A 71 -21.92 -33.03 -9.76
C THR A 71 -21.91 -31.50 -9.72
N ARG A 72 -23.08 -30.89 -10.00
CA ARG A 72 -23.41 -29.56 -9.45
C ARG A 72 -23.24 -29.62 -7.92
N GLN A 73 -22.18 -29.02 -7.40
CA GLN A 73 -22.11 -28.72 -5.97
C GLN A 73 -23.18 -27.66 -5.68
N HIS A 74 -24.31 -28.09 -5.11
CA HIS A 74 -25.13 -27.18 -4.32
C HIS A 74 -24.22 -26.53 -3.27
N ARG A 75 -24.15 -25.19 -3.23
CA ARG A 75 -23.59 -24.47 -2.09
C ARG A 75 -24.30 -24.99 -0.84
N GLN A 76 -23.61 -25.80 -0.04
CA GLN A 76 -24.12 -26.18 1.27
C GLN A 76 -23.96 -24.93 2.12
N GLN A 77 -25.06 -24.21 2.36
CA GLN A 77 -25.10 -23.25 3.45
C GLN A 77 -24.66 -23.95 4.75
N PRO A 78 -24.00 -23.24 5.68
CA PRO A 78 -23.50 -23.86 6.90
C PRO A 78 -24.61 -24.63 7.59
N LYS A 79 -24.32 -25.86 8.04
CA LYS A 79 -25.30 -26.72 8.73
C LYS A 79 -25.49 -26.28 10.19
N TRP A 80 -25.80 -25.00 10.38
CA TRP A 80 -26.15 -24.41 11.66
C TRP A 80 -27.34 -25.12 12.30
N ASN A 81 -27.24 -25.35 13.61
CA ASN A 81 -28.35 -25.83 14.42
C ASN A 81 -29.42 -24.74 14.63
N LEU A 82 -30.56 -25.08 15.25
CA LEU A 82 -31.68 -24.15 15.41
C LEU A 82 -31.31 -22.90 16.25
N LEU A 83 -30.48 -23.04 17.28
CA LEU A 83 -30.03 -21.91 18.11
C LEU A 83 -29.10 -20.99 17.32
N GLN A 84 -28.17 -21.56 16.54
CA GLN A 84 -27.28 -20.81 15.67
C GLN A 84 -28.04 -20.04 14.59
N ARG A 85 -29.06 -20.66 13.96
CA ARG A 85 -29.93 -19.96 12.99
C ARG A 85 -30.70 -18.80 13.62
N ALA A 86 -31.23 -18.99 14.83
CA ALA A 86 -31.92 -17.94 15.58
C ALA A 86 -30.96 -16.79 15.95
N ALA A 87 -29.75 -17.12 16.42
CA ALA A 87 -28.71 -16.15 16.73
C ALA A 87 -28.26 -15.37 15.48
N ALA A 88 -28.04 -16.06 14.35
CA ALA A 88 -27.70 -15.41 13.09
C ALA A 88 -28.78 -14.42 12.65
N MET A 89 -30.06 -14.83 12.64
CA MET A 89 -31.17 -13.94 12.30
C MET A 89 -31.24 -12.72 13.23
N ALA A 90 -31.05 -12.90 14.55
CA ALA A 90 -31.07 -11.79 15.51
C ALA A 90 -29.87 -10.82 15.33
N LEU A 91 -28.67 -11.35 15.10
CA LEU A 91 -27.46 -10.54 14.85
C LEU A 91 -27.54 -9.80 13.51
N ASP A 92 -28.14 -10.43 12.50
CA ASP A 92 -28.34 -9.82 11.18
C ASP A 92 -29.43 -8.74 11.22
N MET A 93 -30.47 -8.88 12.05
CA MET A 93 -31.40 -7.79 12.33
C MET A 93 -30.72 -6.61 13.03
N ALA A 94 -29.80 -6.87 13.96
CA ALA A 94 -29.02 -5.82 14.62
C ALA A 94 -28.05 -5.11 13.66
N GLU A 95 -27.34 -5.86 12.81
CA GLU A 95 -26.48 -5.32 11.75
C GLU A 95 -27.28 -4.47 10.75
N ASN A 96 -28.42 -4.95 10.27
CA ASN A 96 -29.29 -4.18 9.36
C ASN A 96 -29.81 -2.89 10.01
N SER A 97 -30.10 -2.90 11.31
CA SER A 97 -30.49 -1.69 12.04
C SER A 97 -29.34 -0.71 12.25
N LEU A 98 -28.10 -1.19 12.39
CA LEU A 98 -26.90 -0.36 12.45
C LEU A 98 -26.62 0.27 11.09
N LEU A 99 -26.59 -0.53 10.02
CA LEU A 99 -26.46 -0.10 8.62
C LEU A 99 -27.48 0.98 8.26
N SER A 100 -28.76 0.76 8.60
CA SER A 100 -29.86 1.70 8.33
C SER A 100 -29.71 3.04 9.07
N ARG A 101 -28.86 3.11 10.12
CA ARG A 101 -28.53 4.33 10.84
C ARG A 101 -27.25 4.98 10.31
N GLU A 102 -26.22 4.19 10.00
CA GLU A 102 -24.99 4.66 9.35
C GLU A 102 -25.31 5.37 8.02
N LEU A 103 -26.15 4.76 7.18
CA LEU A 103 -26.56 5.29 5.87
C LEU A 103 -27.45 6.54 5.91
N GLN A 104 -27.83 7.04 7.11
CA GLN A 104 -28.48 8.35 7.25
C GLN A 104 -27.49 9.51 7.13
N HIS A 105 -26.20 9.23 7.24
CA HIS A 105 -25.11 10.19 7.08
C HIS A 105 -24.24 9.79 5.89
N PRO A 106 -23.67 10.76 5.14
CA PRO A 106 -22.71 10.45 4.09
C PRO A 106 -21.43 9.86 4.71
N LEU A 107 -20.88 8.83 4.07
CA LEU A 107 -19.55 8.32 4.38
C LEU A 107 -18.47 9.35 3.93
N PRO A 108 -17.34 9.47 4.65
CA PRO A 108 -16.19 10.24 4.16
C PRO A 108 -15.61 9.57 2.91
N LYS A 109 -14.96 10.33 2.02
CA LYS A 109 -14.41 9.81 0.76
C LYS A 109 -13.37 8.70 0.94
N THR A 110 -12.68 8.66 2.08
CA THR A 110 -11.74 7.59 2.45
C THR A 110 -12.43 6.27 2.77
N ALA A 111 -13.73 6.28 3.10
CA ALA A 111 -14.51 5.08 3.38
C ALA A 111 -15.73 4.90 2.46
N ASP A 112 -16.05 5.83 1.55
CA ASP A 112 -17.16 5.66 0.61
C ASP A 112 -16.77 4.70 -0.52
N PRO A 113 -17.39 3.51 -0.66
CA PRO A 113 -17.08 2.58 -1.75
C PRO A 113 -17.25 3.24 -3.13
N ARG A 114 -18.19 4.18 -3.27
CA ARG A 114 -18.47 4.88 -4.54
C ARG A 114 -17.30 5.76 -5.00
N VAL A 115 -16.34 6.00 -4.11
CA VAL A 115 -15.07 6.69 -4.36
C VAL A 115 -13.93 5.66 -4.40
N GLN A 116 -13.82 4.84 -3.36
CA GLN A 116 -12.66 3.96 -3.10
C GLN A 116 -12.50 2.81 -4.10
N ILE A 117 -13.60 2.35 -4.71
CA ILE A 117 -13.59 1.32 -5.76
C ILE A 117 -14.18 1.85 -7.09
N ALA A 118 -14.03 3.14 -7.37
CA ALA A 118 -14.46 3.75 -8.63
C ALA A 118 -13.47 3.48 -9.78
N GLY A 119 -13.98 3.39 -11.01
CA GLY A 119 -13.15 3.27 -12.21
C GLY A 119 -12.25 2.02 -12.17
N ASN A 120 -10.94 2.18 -12.40
CA ASN A 120 -10.01 1.05 -12.38
C ASN A 120 -9.60 0.57 -10.96
N PHE A 121 -10.14 1.14 -9.88
CA PHE A 121 -10.11 0.54 -8.54
C PHE A 121 -11.23 -0.50 -8.32
N ALA A 122 -12.26 -0.55 -9.18
CA ALA A 122 -13.33 -1.54 -9.07
C ALA A 122 -12.80 -2.98 -9.22
N PRO A 123 -13.34 -3.99 -8.51
CA PRO A 123 -12.87 -5.37 -8.60
C PRO A 123 -13.12 -6.02 -9.96
N VAL A 124 -12.38 -7.09 -10.25
CA VAL A 124 -12.54 -7.97 -11.41
C VAL A 124 -12.79 -9.42 -10.94
N PRO A 125 -13.43 -10.27 -11.77
CA PRO A 125 -13.50 -11.70 -11.48
C PRO A 125 -12.13 -12.36 -11.74
N GLU A 126 -11.93 -13.56 -11.19
CA GLU A 126 -10.80 -14.41 -11.56
C GLU A 126 -10.74 -14.67 -13.06
N GLN A 127 -9.53 -14.93 -13.56
CA GLN A 127 -9.29 -15.41 -14.91
C GLN A 127 -8.45 -16.69 -14.84
N PRO A 128 -8.92 -17.82 -15.40
CA PRO A 128 -8.07 -18.99 -15.58
C PRO A 128 -6.96 -18.68 -16.58
N VAL A 129 -5.93 -19.53 -16.61
CA VAL A 129 -4.76 -19.31 -17.46
C VAL A 129 -5.17 -19.12 -18.92
N LYS A 130 -4.67 -18.03 -19.52
CA LYS A 130 -4.71 -17.81 -20.95
C LYS A 130 -3.28 -17.67 -21.50
N HIS A 131 -2.91 -18.61 -22.36
CA HIS A 131 -1.61 -18.63 -23.04
C HIS A 131 -1.61 -17.78 -24.33
N SER A 132 -0.41 -17.62 -24.91
CA SER A 132 -0.18 -16.96 -26.20
C SER A 132 -0.77 -15.55 -26.27
N LEU A 133 -0.46 -14.73 -25.26
CA LEU A 133 -0.91 -13.34 -25.20
C LEU A 133 -0.29 -12.51 -26.34
N PRO A 134 -1.05 -11.60 -26.99
CA PRO A 134 -0.49 -10.79 -28.08
C PRO A 134 0.56 -9.79 -27.57
N VAL A 135 1.79 -9.92 -28.08
CA VAL A 135 2.91 -9.01 -27.80
C VAL A 135 3.04 -7.96 -28.90
N THR A 136 3.39 -6.73 -28.52
CA THR A 136 3.88 -5.67 -29.42
C THR A 136 5.33 -5.37 -29.03
N GLY A 137 6.24 -5.24 -29.99
CA GLY A 137 7.69 -5.17 -29.70
C GLY A 137 8.30 -6.57 -29.50
N THR A 138 9.39 -6.66 -28.75
CA THR A 138 10.13 -7.91 -28.52
C THR A 138 10.43 -8.06 -27.03
N ILE A 139 9.94 -9.13 -26.39
CA ILE A 139 10.30 -9.44 -25.00
C ILE A 139 11.81 -9.75 -24.95
N PRO A 140 12.60 -9.07 -24.10
CA PRO A 140 14.02 -9.38 -23.92
C PRO A 140 14.24 -10.84 -23.47
N SER A 141 15.15 -11.55 -24.14
CA SER A 141 15.36 -13.00 -23.92
C SER A 141 15.89 -13.39 -22.54
N CYS A 142 16.38 -12.45 -21.75
CA CYS A 142 16.77 -12.66 -20.35
C CYS A 142 15.58 -12.68 -19.37
N ILE A 143 14.40 -12.22 -19.79
CA ILE A 143 13.19 -12.25 -18.97
C ILE A 143 12.52 -13.62 -19.14
N ASN A 144 12.79 -14.53 -18.20
CA ASN A 144 12.15 -15.85 -18.14
C ASN A 144 11.75 -16.18 -16.70
N GLY A 145 10.46 -16.35 -16.46
CA GLY A 145 9.87 -16.44 -15.12
C GLY A 145 8.46 -15.87 -15.06
N VAL A 146 8.03 -15.44 -13.88
CA VAL A 146 6.66 -14.95 -13.64
C VAL A 146 6.71 -13.63 -12.90
N TYR A 147 6.13 -12.59 -13.49
CA TYR A 147 5.82 -11.34 -12.80
C TYR A 147 4.48 -11.48 -12.09
N LEU A 148 4.43 -11.18 -10.80
CA LEU A 148 3.21 -11.21 -10.01
C LEU A 148 2.97 -9.87 -9.32
N ARG A 149 1.72 -9.46 -9.19
CA ARG A 149 1.33 -8.29 -8.40
C ARG A 149 0.08 -8.56 -7.58
N ASN A 150 0.12 -8.19 -6.31
CA ASN A 150 -1.04 -8.26 -5.42
C ASN A 150 -1.92 -7.00 -5.55
N GLY A 151 -3.04 -6.98 -4.85
CA GLY A 151 -3.95 -5.84 -4.80
C GLY A 151 -5.25 -6.17 -4.09
N ALA A 152 -5.93 -5.13 -3.61
CA ALA A 152 -7.28 -5.25 -3.08
C ALA A 152 -8.31 -5.39 -4.22
N ASN A 153 -9.18 -6.40 -4.09
CA ASN A 153 -10.20 -6.72 -5.07
C ASN A 153 -11.40 -7.36 -4.34
N PRO A 154 -12.30 -6.59 -3.69
CA PRO A 154 -13.36 -7.16 -2.86
C PRO A 154 -14.28 -8.10 -3.66
N LEU A 155 -14.44 -9.35 -3.20
CA LEU A 155 -15.27 -10.37 -3.88
C LEU A 155 -16.77 -10.06 -3.79
N PHE A 156 -17.17 -9.51 -2.64
CA PHE A 156 -18.54 -9.09 -2.38
C PHE A 156 -18.62 -7.56 -2.34
N GLU A 157 -19.76 -7.03 -2.79
CA GLU A 157 -20.03 -5.59 -2.72
C GLU A 157 -20.06 -5.12 -1.25
N PRO A 158 -19.26 -4.11 -0.87
CA PRO A 158 -19.30 -3.55 0.47
C PRO A 158 -20.67 -2.94 0.77
N VAL A 159 -21.28 -3.39 1.87
CA VAL A 159 -22.60 -2.92 2.33
C VAL A 159 -22.54 -1.60 3.12
N ALA A 160 -21.33 -1.14 3.43
CA ALA A 160 -21.05 0.01 4.28
C ALA A 160 -19.68 0.63 3.90
N GLY A 161 -19.03 1.27 4.86
CA GLY A 161 -17.71 1.86 4.65
C GLY A 161 -16.65 0.87 4.19
N HIS A 162 -15.80 1.29 3.26
CA HIS A 162 -14.76 0.50 2.64
C HIS A 162 -13.65 1.44 2.14
N HIS A 163 -12.46 1.34 2.72
CA HIS A 163 -11.25 1.93 2.15
C HIS A 163 -10.64 0.95 1.13
N PHE A 164 -9.88 1.46 0.16
CA PHE A 164 -9.24 0.63 -0.86
C PHE A 164 -8.42 -0.53 -0.28
N PHE A 165 -7.74 -0.34 0.85
CA PHE A 165 -6.92 -1.39 1.48
C PHE A 165 -7.73 -2.52 2.16
N ASP A 166 -9.06 -2.37 2.33
CA ASP A 166 -9.92 -3.37 3.00
C ASP A 166 -10.41 -4.50 2.07
N GLY A 167 -10.02 -4.48 0.80
CA GLY A 167 -10.45 -5.45 -0.21
C GLY A 167 -9.66 -6.75 -0.15
N ASP A 168 -10.31 -7.86 -0.50
CA ASP A 168 -9.71 -9.19 -0.49
C ASP A 168 -8.51 -9.25 -1.46
N GLY A 169 -7.44 -9.96 -1.09
CA GLY A 169 -6.24 -10.08 -1.90
C GLY A 169 -6.47 -10.89 -3.17
N MET A 170 -6.10 -10.32 -4.32
CA MET A 170 -6.10 -11.01 -5.60
C MET A 170 -4.75 -10.82 -6.31
N VAL A 171 -4.11 -11.94 -6.64
CA VAL A 171 -2.82 -11.95 -7.32
C VAL A 171 -3.04 -12.07 -8.83
N HIS A 172 -2.40 -11.18 -9.57
CA HIS A 172 -2.24 -11.28 -11.02
C HIS A 172 -0.87 -11.89 -11.33
N ALA A 173 -0.82 -12.86 -12.23
CA ALA A 173 0.43 -13.45 -12.73
C ALA A 173 0.53 -13.26 -14.25
N VAL A 174 1.71 -12.83 -14.72
CA VAL A 174 2.11 -12.93 -16.13
C VAL A 174 3.34 -13.82 -16.19
N SER A 175 3.18 -15.03 -16.73
CA SER A 175 4.30 -15.94 -16.99
C SER A 175 4.91 -15.61 -18.34
N ILE A 176 6.23 -15.58 -18.42
CA ILE A 176 7.01 -15.29 -19.63
C ILE A 176 8.03 -16.41 -19.79
N ASP A 177 7.99 -17.12 -20.91
CA ASP A 177 8.98 -18.14 -21.27
C ASP A 177 9.35 -17.99 -22.74
N ASN A 178 10.65 -17.83 -23.02
CA ASN A 178 11.22 -17.70 -24.37
C ASN A 178 10.52 -16.68 -25.31
N GLY A 179 9.88 -15.66 -24.76
CA GLY A 179 9.14 -14.62 -25.49
C GLY A 179 7.66 -14.89 -25.70
N ASP A 180 7.17 -16.09 -25.35
CA ASP A 180 5.74 -16.35 -25.16
C ASP A 180 5.28 -15.89 -23.78
N ALA A 181 4.00 -15.52 -23.67
CA ALA A 181 3.41 -15.06 -22.42
C ALA A 181 2.04 -15.69 -22.12
N SER A 182 1.76 -15.94 -20.84
CA SER A 182 0.44 -16.32 -20.32
C SER A 182 0.02 -15.42 -19.15
N TYR A 183 -1.30 -15.38 -18.86
CA TYR A 183 -1.85 -14.62 -17.74
C TYR A 183 -2.93 -15.41 -17.00
N ALA A 184 -2.94 -15.26 -15.67
CA ALA A 184 -4.00 -15.71 -14.78
C ALA A 184 -4.20 -14.67 -13.65
N CYS A 185 -5.39 -14.67 -13.02
CA CYS A 185 -5.56 -13.97 -11.75
C CYS A 185 -6.53 -14.70 -10.82
N ARG A 186 -6.14 -14.84 -9.56
CA ARG A 186 -6.84 -15.62 -8.53
C ARG A 186 -6.88 -14.89 -7.21
N PHE A 187 -7.95 -15.12 -6.45
CA PHE A 187 -7.99 -14.68 -5.05
C PHE A 187 -7.01 -15.50 -4.22
N THR A 188 -6.35 -14.87 -3.26
CA THR A 188 -5.77 -15.60 -2.14
C THR A 188 -6.92 -16.14 -1.30
N GLU A 189 -7.01 -17.46 -1.11
CA GLU A 189 -8.10 -18.08 -0.35
C GLU A 189 -7.89 -17.92 1.16
N THR A 190 -8.10 -16.69 1.65
CA THR A 190 -7.96 -16.38 3.07
C THR A 190 -9.05 -17.04 3.91
N GLN A 191 -8.77 -17.29 5.19
CA GLN A 191 -9.76 -17.87 6.11
C GLN A 191 -10.98 -16.96 6.28
N ARG A 192 -10.79 -15.65 6.15
CA ARG A 192 -11.85 -14.65 5.95
C ARG A 192 -12.66 -14.94 4.68
N LEU A 193 -12.01 -14.96 3.52
CA LEU A 193 -12.68 -15.06 2.22
C LEU A 193 -13.43 -16.38 2.05
N LEU A 194 -12.88 -17.49 2.54
CA LEU A 194 -13.53 -18.80 2.51
C LEU A 194 -14.85 -18.81 3.31
N GLN A 195 -14.87 -18.17 4.48
CA GLN A 195 -16.08 -18.04 5.29
C GLN A 195 -17.11 -17.08 4.66
N GLU A 196 -16.67 -15.96 4.09
CA GLU A 196 -17.56 -15.05 3.35
C GLU A 196 -18.09 -15.71 2.05
N LYS A 197 -17.31 -16.58 1.39
CA LYS A 197 -17.75 -17.44 0.27
C LYS A 197 -18.83 -18.44 0.68
N GLU A 198 -18.71 -19.08 1.84
CA GLU A 198 -19.71 -20.03 2.38
C GLU A 198 -21.02 -19.32 2.75
N LEU A 199 -20.92 -18.15 3.38
CA LEU A 199 -22.06 -17.33 3.80
C LEU A 199 -22.69 -16.52 2.66
N GLY A 200 -21.95 -16.31 1.56
CA GLY A 200 -22.38 -15.60 0.37
C GLY A 200 -22.50 -14.08 0.53
N ARG A 201 -21.83 -13.49 1.53
CA ARG A 201 -21.90 -12.05 1.88
C ARG A 201 -20.67 -11.64 2.72
N PRO A 202 -20.34 -10.34 2.82
CA PRO A 202 -19.32 -9.87 3.76
C PRO A 202 -19.84 -9.99 5.20
N VAL A 203 -18.95 -10.36 6.12
CA VAL A 203 -19.26 -10.61 7.55
C VAL A 203 -18.11 -10.18 8.48
N PHE A 204 -16.87 -10.17 7.99
CA PHE A 204 -15.72 -9.67 8.73
C PHE A 204 -15.65 -8.14 8.60
N PRO A 205 -15.40 -7.39 9.68
CA PRO A 205 -15.33 -5.94 9.62
C PRO A 205 -14.22 -5.47 8.68
N LYS A 206 -14.35 -4.23 8.18
CA LYS A 206 -13.32 -3.55 7.39
C LYS A 206 -12.43 -2.70 8.31
N ALA A 207 -11.13 -3.00 8.36
CA ALA A 207 -10.20 -2.47 9.34
C ALA A 207 -10.07 -0.94 9.30
N ILE A 208 -10.16 -0.35 8.11
CA ILE A 208 -10.18 1.10 7.93
C ILE A 208 -11.63 1.55 7.67
N GLY A 209 -12.30 1.03 6.65
CA GLY A 209 -13.61 1.51 6.20
C GLY A 209 -14.73 1.46 7.25
N GLU A 210 -14.68 0.54 8.22
CA GLU A 210 -15.77 0.32 9.18
C GLU A 210 -15.39 0.54 10.65
N LEU A 211 -14.13 0.35 11.05
CA LEU A 211 -13.71 0.44 12.46
C LEU A 211 -13.50 1.89 12.96
N HIS A 212 -14.44 2.77 12.64
CA HIS A 212 -14.45 4.17 13.06
C HIS A 212 -15.60 4.46 14.03
N GLY A 213 -15.27 5.19 15.11
CA GLY A 213 -16.22 5.66 16.11
C GLY A 213 -17.09 4.57 16.76
N HIS A 214 -18.28 4.98 17.22
CA HIS A 214 -19.24 4.10 17.89
C HIS A 214 -19.76 2.97 16.97
N SER A 215 -19.88 3.22 15.67
CA SER A 215 -20.20 2.24 14.62
C SER A 215 -19.17 1.11 14.58
N GLY A 216 -17.87 1.45 14.59
CA GLY A 216 -16.79 0.48 14.63
C GLY A 216 -16.82 -0.39 15.89
N ILE A 217 -17.11 0.20 17.06
CA ILE A 217 -17.29 -0.56 18.31
C ILE A 217 -18.48 -1.53 18.18
N ALA A 218 -19.61 -1.08 17.65
CA ALA A 218 -20.79 -1.93 17.46
C ALA A 218 -20.52 -3.09 16.47
N ARG A 219 -19.76 -2.84 15.39
CA ARG A 219 -19.34 -3.86 14.42
C ARG A 219 -18.40 -4.89 15.01
N LEU A 220 -17.42 -4.48 15.83
CA LEU A 220 -16.57 -5.42 16.58
C LEU A 220 -17.42 -6.29 17.53
N LEU A 221 -18.37 -5.70 18.26
CA LEU A 221 -19.26 -6.46 19.14
C LEU A 221 -20.13 -7.46 18.36
N LEU A 222 -20.69 -7.08 17.21
CA LEU A 222 -21.43 -7.98 16.32
C LEU A 222 -20.54 -9.12 15.80
N PHE A 223 -19.32 -8.82 15.38
CA PHE A 223 -18.35 -9.81 14.90
C PHE A 223 -17.96 -10.82 15.98
N TYR A 224 -17.60 -10.36 17.18
CA TYR A 224 -17.29 -11.25 18.31
C TYR A 224 -18.52 -12.03 18.79
N ALA A 225 -19.73 -11.46 18.74
CA ALA A 225 -20.96 -12.19 19.04
C ALA A 225 -21.23 -13.32 18.03
N ARG A 226 -21.01 -13.08 16.73
CA ARG A 226 -21.03 -14.14 15.70
C ARG A 226 -20.01 -15.24 16.00
N GLY A 227 -18.82 -14.86 16.46
CA GLY A 227 -17.78 -15.78 16.93
C GLY A 227 -18.23 -16.65 18.11
N LEU A 228 -18.81 -16.04 19.15
CA LEU A 228 -19.33 -16.75 20.33
C LEU A 228 -20.49 -17.70 20.00
N CYS A 229 -21.30 -17.37 18.99
CA CYS A 229 -22.35 -18.26 18.47
C CYS A 229 -21.85 -19.34 17.50
N GLY A 230 -20.54 -19.37 17.18
CA GLY A 230 -19.97 -20.32 16.21
C GLY A 230 -20.51 -20.12 14.79
N LEU A 231 -20.81 -18.87 14.40
CA LEU A 231 -21.25 -18.50 13.06
C LEU A 231 -20.09 -18.08 12.15
N VAL A 232 -18.97 -17.69 12.76
CA VAL A 232 -17.71 -17.26 12.13
C VAL A 232 -16.56 -17.70 13.05
N ASP A 233 -15.45 -18.19 12.51
CA ASP A 233 -14.22 -18.45 13.25
C ASP A 233 -13.18 -17.35 12.97
N HIS A 234 -12.94 -16.51 13.97
CA HIS A 234 -11.93 -15.45 13.95
C HIS A 234 -10.55 -15.92 14.45
N LYS A 235 -10.44 -17.15 14.99
CA LYS A 235 -9.18 -17.69 15.54
C LYS A 235 -8.24 -18.17 14.45
N GLN A 236 -8.76 -18.37 13.24
CA GLN A 236 -8.00 -18.78 12.06
C GLN A 236 -7.41 -17.60 11.27
N GLY A 237 -7.34 -16.40 11.87
CA GLY A 237 -6.88 -15.18 11.20
C GLY A 237 -8.03 -14.46 10.47
N THR A 238 -7.89 -13.15 10.34
CA THR A 238 -8.89 -12.26 9.73
C THR A 238 -8.36 -11.50 8.51
N GLY A 239 -7.12 -11.78 8.11
CA GLY A 239 -6.40 -11.00 7.11
C GLY A 239 -6.96 -11.12 5.70
N VAL A 240 -6.62 -10.12 4.89
CA VAL A 240 -7.01 -10.01 3.48
C VAL A 240 -5.92 -10.45 2.51
N ALA A 241 -4.66 -10.57 2.97
CA ALA A 241 -3.51 -11.03 2.17
C ALA A 241 -3.31 -10.27 0.84
N ASN A 242 -3.56 -8.97 0.85
CA ASN A 242 -3.52 -8.09 -0.33
C ASN A 242 -2.23 -7.25 -0.44
N ALA A 243 -1.49 -7.08 0.65
CA ALA A 243 -0.53 -5.98 0.84
C ALA A 243 0.86 -6.20 0.23
N GLY A 244 1.01 -7.20 -0.65
CA GLY A 244 2.27 -7.48 -1.35
C GLY A 244 2.57 -8.96 -1.51
N LEU A 245 3.74 -9.24 -2.09
CA LEU A 245 4.22 -10.59 -2.40
C LEU A 245 5.72 -10.68 -2.17
N VAL A 246 6.18 -11.75 -1.51
CA VAL A 246 7.60 -12.05 -1.31
C VAL A 246 7.87 -13.50 -1.66
N TYR A 247 8.94 -13.77 -2.40
CA TYR A 247 9.42 -15.14 -2.65
C TYR A 247 10.57 -15.46 -1.69
N PHE A 248 10.38 -16.45 -0.83
CA PHE A 248 11.34 -16.83 0.22
C PHE A 248 11.22 -18.32 0.57
N ASN A 249 12.36 -18.99 0.78
CA ASN A 249 12.43 -20.43 1.10
C ASN A 249 11.52 -21.29 0.19
N ASP A 250 11.69 -21.09 -1.12
CA ASP A 250 10.92 -21.72 -2.21
C ASP A 250 9.39 -21.60 -2.13
N ARG A 251 8.91 -20.51 -1.52
CA ARG A 251 7.48 -20.19 -1.39
C ARG A 251 7.19 -18.75 -1.79
N LEU A 252 6.13 -18.55 -2.57
CA LEU A 252 5.52 -17.24 -2.78
C LEU A 252 4.54 -16.98 -1.63
N LEU A 253 4.79 -15.91 -0.88
CA LEU A 253 4.03 -15.49 0.29
C LEU A 253 3.21 -14.24 -0.05
N ALA A 254 1.88 -14.37 -0.01
CA ALA A 254 0.95 -13.24 -0.07
C ALA A 254 0.84 -12.61 1.32
N MET A 255 1.17 -11.32 1.41
CA MET A 255 1.37 -10.61 2.67
C MET A 255 0.06 -9.96 3.17
N SER A 256 -0.18 -10.01 4.49
CA SER A 256 -1.27 -9.30 5.17
C SER A 256 -0.70 -8.60 6.39
N GLU A 257 -0.98 -7.31 6.54
CA GLU A 257 -0.48 -6.49 7.67
C GLU A 257 -0.96 -6.99 9.05
N ASP A 258 -2.12 -7.66 9.04
CA ASP A 258 -2.93 -8.03 10.21
C ASP A 258 -3.05 -9.55 10.43
N ASP A 259 -2.29 -10.36 9.69
CA ASP A 259 -2.31 -11.83 9.78
C ASP A 259 -0.89 -12.40 9.54
N ILE A 260 -0.75 -13.72 9.52
CA ILE A 260 0.43 -14.39 8.96
C ILE A 260 0.32 -14.48 7.43
N PRO A 261 1.44 -14.61 6.69
CA PRO A 261 1.40 -14.72 5.23
C PRO A 261 0.64 -15.97 4.76
N TYR A 262 0.14 -15.92 3.54
CA TYR A 262 -0.47 -17.07 2.86
C TYR A 262 0.48 -17.60 1.79
N HIS A 263 0.78 -18.90 1.83
CA HIS A 263 1.54 -19.55 0.75
C HIS A 263 0.63 -19.72 -0.47
N VAL A 264 1.05 -19.12 -1.58
CA VAL A 264 0.47 -19.29 -2.92
C VAL A 264 1.48 -20.03 -3.78
N ARG A 265 1.04 -21.03 -4.53
CA ARG A 265 1.87 -21.80 -5.47
C ARG A 265 1.52 -21.44 -6.90
N ILE A 266 2.54 -21.22 -7.73
CA ILE A 266 2.39 -21.16 -9.18
C ILE A 266 2.40 -22.59 -9.71
N THR A 267 1.27 -23.03 -10.27
CA THR A 267 1.10 -24.36 -10.85
C THR A 267 1.91 -24.51 -12.15
N PRO A 268 2.25 -25.74 -12.60
CA PRO A 268 2.95 -25.97 -13.87
C PRO A 268 2.23 -25.43 -15.12
N SER A 269 0.91 -25.19 -15.04
CA SER A 269 0.13 -24.55 -16.10
C SER A 269 0.22 -23.01 -16.09
N GLY A 270 0.80 -22.38 -15.07
CA GLY A 270 0.80 -20.92 -14.88
C GLY A 270 -0.46 -20.38 -14.19
N ASP A 271 -1.27 -21.23 -13.57
CA ASP A 271 -2.37 -20.84 -12.68
C ASP A 271 -1.86 -20.69 -11.23
N LEU A 272 -2.64 -20.05 -10.37
CA LEU A 272 -2.29 -19.81 -8.97
C LEU A 272 -3.18 -20.64 -8.03
N GLU A 273 -2.59 -21.22 -7.00
CA GLU A 273 -3.28 -22.04 -6.00
C GLU A 273 -2.89 -21.57 -4.59
N THR A 274 -3.86 -21.26 -3.74
CA THR A 274 -3.57 -20.96 -2.32
C THR A 274 -3.37 -22.28 -1.58
N VAL A 275 -2.16 -22.51 -1.07
CA VAL A 275 -1.82 -23.69 -0.28
C VAL A 275 -2.34 -23.54 1.16
N GLY A 276 -2.32 -22.32 1.69
CA GLY A 276 -2.93 -21.98 2.99
C GLY A 276 -2.17 -20.90 3.76
N ARG A 277 -2.56 -20.67 5.02
CA ARG A 277 -1.80 -19.83 5.97
C ARG A 277 -0.45 -20.48 6.26
N TYR A 278 0.62 -19.68 6.26
CA TYR A 278 1.99 -20.15 6.44
C TYR A 278 2.61 -19.54 7.69
N ASP A 279 2.79 -20.37 8.73
CA ASP A 279 3.34 -19.96 10.02
C ASP A 279 4.81 -20.40 10.21
N PHE A 280 5.53 -20.66 9.10
CA PHE A 280 6.93 -21.10 9.06
C PHE A 280 7.16 -22.34 9.94
N ASP A 281 6.45 -23.43 9.62
CA ASP A 281 6.48 -24.71 10.35
C ASP A 281 6.25 -24.55 11.85
N GLY A 282 5.30 -23.70 12.23
CA GLY A 282 4.98 -23.44 13.62
C GLY A 282 5.85 -22.39 14.32
N GLN A 283 6.84 -21.77 13.67
CA GLN A 283 7.78 -20.83 14.31
C GLN A 283 7.22 -19.41 14.44
N LEU A 284 6.32 -18.99 13.55
CA LEU A 284 5.64 -17.70 13.60
C LEU A 284 4.34 -17.82 14.42
N LYS A 285 4.16 -16.93 15.40
CA LYS A 285 2.99 -16.90 16.30
C LYS A 285 2.35 -15.52 16.44
N SER A 286 2.88 -14.52 15.73
CA SER A 286 2.39 -13.16 15.61
C SER A 286 2.13 -12.85 14.13
N THR A 287 1.47 -11.73 13.84
CA THR A 287 1.48 -11.11 12.51
C THR A 287 2.91 -10.75 12.08
N MET A 288 3.12 -10.39 10.82
CA MET A 288 4.29 -9.63 10.39
C MET A 288 3.88 -8.52 9.43
N ILE A 289 4.66 -7.45 9.35
CA ILE A 289 4.40 -6.35 8.43
C ILE A 289 4.50 -6.81 6.97
N ALA A 290 3.83 -6.13 6.06
CA ALA A 290 3.77 -6.53 4.65
C ALA A 290 5.10 -6.39 3.88
N HIS A 291 6.07 -5.64 4.41
CA HIS A 291 7.35 -5.34 3.77
C HIS A 291 8.59 -5.95 4.46
N PRO A 292 8.70 -7.29 4.62
CA PRO A 292 9.94 -7.91 5.06
C PRO A 292 11.03 -7.70 3.99
N LYS A 293 12.28 -7.56 4.42
CA LYS A 293 13.43 -7.29 3.55
C LYS A 293 14.32 -8.52 3.47
N ILE A 294 14.65 -8.99 2.27
CA ILE A 294 15.60 -10.09 2.05
C ILE A 294 16.97 -9.49 1.74
N ASP A 295 17.99 -9.80 2.55
CA ASP A 295 19.35 -9.33 2.27
C ASP A 295 19.94 -10.08 1.06
N PRO A 296 20.40 -9.37 0.02
CA PRO A 296 20.90 -10.01 -1.20
C PRO A 296 22.16 -10.85 -0.98
N VAL A 297 22.90 -10.64 0.11
CA VAL A 297 24.13 -11.40 0.42
C VAL A 297 23.84 -12.60 1.34
N SER A 298 23.23 -12.38 2.51
CA SER A 298 22.97 -13.49 3.45
C SER A 298 21.77 -14.35 3.08
N LYS A 299 20.89 -13.83 2.20
CA LYS A 299 19.57 -14.39 1.85
C LYS A 299 18.63 -14.57 3.05
N GLU A 300 18.94 -13.98 4.20
CA GLU A 300 18.04 -13.94 5.36
C GLU A 300 16.87 -12.98 5.10
N LEU A 301 15.68 -13.34 5.56
CA LEU A 301 14.48 -12.48 5.54
C LEU A 301 14.32 -11.81 6.90
N PHE A 302 14.36 -10.49 6.90
CA PHE A 302 14.20 -9.62 8.08
C PHE A 302 12.76 -9.10 8.13
N ALA A 303 12.14 -9.11 9.31
CA ALA A 303 10.76 -8.67 9.48
C ALA A 303 10.52 -7.97 10.83
N LEU A 304 9.50 -7.12 10.84
CA LEU A 304 8.91 -6.56 12.06
C LEU A 304 7.51 -7.13 12.28
N SER A 305 7.03 -7.05 13.51
CA SER A 305 5.64 -7.34 13.91
C SER A 305 5.23 -6.32 14.95
N TYR A 306 4.09 -5.65 14.75
CA TYR A 306 3.53 -4.72 15.72
C TYR A 306 2.17 -5.19 16.25
N ASP A 307 1.92 -4.93 17.54
CA ASP A 307 0.67 -5.24 18.24
C ASP A 307 0.03 -3.93 18.73
N VAL A 308 -1.25 -3.72 18.39
CA VAL A 308 -1.99 -2.49 18.70
C VAL A 308 -2.71 -2.52 20.04
N VAL A 309 -2.65 -3.64 20.77
CA VAL A 309 -3.38 -3.92 22.02
C VAL A 309 -2.44 -4.27 23.17
N GLN A 310 -1.48 -5.17 22.96
CA GLN A 310 -0.65 -5.76 24.02
C GLN A 310 0.82 -5.34 23.89
N LYS A 311 1.47 -5.15 25.04
CA LYS A 311 2.93 -4.94 25.09
C LYS A 311 3.67 -6.28 25.06
N PRO A 312 4.84 -6.37 24.40
CA PRO A 312 5.52 -5.32 23.64
C PRO A 312 4.82 -4.99 22.30
N TYR A 313 4.65 -3.70 22.01
CA TYR A 313 3.95 -3.26 20.79
C TYR A 313 4.75 -3.45 19.50
N LEU A 314 6.05 -3.76 19.59
CA LEU A 314 6.91 -3.99 18.43
C LEU A 314 7.88 -5.14 18.74
N LYS A 315 8.09 -5.99 17.74
CA LYS A 315 9.07 -7.07 17.72
C LYS A 315 9.84 -7.05 16.41
N TYR A 316 11.10 -7.45 16.49
CA TYR A 316 11.98 -7.73 15.36
C TYR A 316 12.37 -9.21 15.37
N PHE A 317 12.41 -9.84 14.20
CA PHE A 317 12.96 -11.18 14.01
C PHE A 317 13.45 -11.37 12.58
N LYS A 318 14.21 -12.44 12.35
CA LYS A 318 14.64 -12.86 11.02
C LYS A 318 14.44 -14.36 10.82
N PHE A 319 14.43 -14.76 9.54
CA PHE A 319 14.50 -16.15 9.12
C PHE A 319 15.77 -16.37 8.29
N SER A 320 16.51 -17.43 8.60
CA SER A 320 17.60 -17.88 7.74
C SER A 320 17.07 -18.52 6.45
N PRO A 321 17.89 -18.70 5.39
CA PRO A 321 17.41 -19.11 4.07
C PRO A 321 16.68 -20.47 4.04
N ASP A 322 16.98 -21.35 5.00
CA ASP A 322 16.33 -22.64 5.26
C ASP A 322 15.01 -22.53 6.05
N GLY A 323 14.53 -21.31 6.32
CA GLY A 323 13.25 -21.04 7.00
C GLY A 323 13.29 -21.08 8.53
N LYS A 324 14.46 -21.19 9.15
CA LYS A 324 14.58 -21.20 10.62
C LYS A 324 14.52 -19.79 11.19
N LYS A 325 13.61 -19.56 12.13
CA LYS A 325 13.36 -18.27 12.78
C LYS A 325 14.36 -17.98 13.91
N SER A 326 14.74 -16.72 14.07
CA SER A 326 15.41 -16.22 15.28
C SER A 326 14.46 -16.17 16.48
N PRO A 327 14.97 -16.02 17.71
CA PRO A 327 14.19 -15.46 18.81
C PRO A 327 13.59 -14.10 18.43
N ASP A 328 12.48 -13.73 19.07
CA ASP A 328 11.94 -12.37 18.98
C ASP A 328 12.84 -11.41 19.76
N VAL A 329 13.23 -10.30 19.14
CA VAL A 329 13.75 -9.12 19.85
C VAL A 329 12.59 -8.19 20.12
N GLU A 330 12.17 -8.10 21.38
CA GLU A 330 11.12 -7.18 21.82
C GLU A 330 11.65 -5.74 21.84
N ILE A 331 10.91 -4.80 21.25
CA ILE A 331 11.31 -3.39 21.15
C ILE A 331 10.26 -2.53 21.89
N PRO A 332 10.53 -2.09 23.13
CA PRO A 332 9.55 -1.36 23.93
C PRO A 332 9.23 0.02 23.36
N LEU A 333 8.03 0.19 22.81
CA LEU A 333 7.48 1.49 22.43
C LEU A 333 6.51 2.03 23.51
N PRO A 334 6.44 3.36 23.72
CA PRO A 334 5.52 3.96 24.68
C PRO A 334 4.05 3.86 24.23
N VAL A 335 3.83 3.91 22.91
CA VAL A 335 2.52 3.84 22.23
C VAL A 335 2.60 2.88 21.05
N PRO A 336 1.51 2.21 20.66
CA PRO A 336 1.49 1.37 19.46
C PRO A 336 1.56 2.27 18.23
N THR A 337 2.68 2.21 17.52
CA THR A 337 2.97 3.04 16.34
C THR A 337 2.73 2.21 15.08
N MET A 338 2.15 2.82 14.05
CA MET A 338 1.97 2.14 12.76
C MET A 338 3.33 2.03 12.06
N MET A 339 3.70 0.80 11.67
CA MET A 339 4.99 0.43 11.11
C MET A 339 4.77 -0.38 9.82
N HIS A 340 4.32 0.28 8.75
CA HIS A 340 4.04 -0.39 7.48
C HIS A 340 5.31 -0.95 6.82
N ASP A 341 6.36 -0.14 6.82
CA ASP A 341 7.65 -0.46 6.22
C ASP A 341 8.81 -0.11 7.17
N PHE A 342 9.98 -0.65 6.90
CA PHE A 342 11.23 -0.42 7.59
C PHE A 342 12.40 -0.50 6.59
N ALA A 343 13.64 -0.37 7.04
CA ALA A 343 14.79 -0.62 6.17
C ALA A 343 15.85 -1.50 6.84
N ILE A 344 16.75 -2.02 6.02
CA ILE A 344 17.98 -2.69 6.46
C ILE A 344 19.16 -1.93 5.84
N THR A 345 20.33 -2.01 6.47
CA THR A 345 21.63 -1.63 5.89
C THR A 345 22.46 -2.90 5.65
N GLU A 346 23.80 -2.88 5.73
CA GLU A 346 24.60 -4.11 5.75
C GLU A 346 24.55 -4.76 7.14
N ASN A 347 24.70 -3.97 8.21
CA ASN A 347 24.83 -4.44 9.59
C ASN A 347 23.61 -4.17 10.48
N PHE A 348 22.75 -3.23 10.09
CA PHE A 348 21.65 -2.72 10.91
C PHE A 348 20.26 -2.94 10.29
N VAL A 349 19.29 -2.81 11.16
CA VAL A 349 17.86 -2.65 10.92
C VAL A 349 17.49 -1.22 11.32
N VAL A 350 16.71 -0.55 10.47
CA VAL A 350 16.31 0.85 10.59
C VAL A 350 14.81 0.92 10.79
N ILE A 351 14.38 1.35 11.98
CA ILE A 351 13.01 1.21 12.49
C ILE A 351 12.35 2.60 12.59
N PRO A 352 11.35 2.93 11.75
CA PRO A 352 10.75 4.26 11.73
C PRO A 352 9.65 4.41 12.81
N ASP A 353 9.98 4.96 13.98
CA ASP A 353 9.03 5.25 15.07
C ASP A 353 8.35 6.63 14.88
N GLN A 354 7.38 6.67 13.97
CA GLN A 354 6.79 7.88 13.38
C GLN A 354 5.46 8.30 14.02
N GLN A 355 4.84 9.38 13.52
CA GLN A 355 3.76 10.08 14.22
C GLN A 355 2.35 9.50 14.02
N VAL A 356 2.17 8.51 13.13
CA VAL A 356 0.89 7.80 12.96
C VAL A 356 0.80 6.65 13.97
N VAL A 357 -0.17 6.71 14.87
CA VAL A 357 -0.30 5.82 16.02
C VAL A 357 -1.71 5.29 16.19
N PHE A 358 -1.84 4.13 16.84
CA PHE A 358 -3.13 3.55 17.21
C PHE A 358 -3.59 4.05 18.58
N LYS A 359 -4.78 4.65 18.67
CA LYS A 359 -5.45 5.02 19.92
C LYS A 359 -6.90 4.54 19.91
N LEU A 360 -7.10 3.28 20.31
CA LEU A 360 -8.42 2.63 20.34
C LEU A 360 -9.45 3.39 21.20
N GLN A 361 -9.01 4.20 22.15
CA GLN A 361 -9.88 5.06 22.96
C GLN A 361 -10.63 6.12 22.13
N GLU A 362 -10.08 6.57 21.00
CA GLU A 362 -10.72 7.57 20.13
C GLU A 362 -12.01 7.03 19.47
N MET A 363 -12.16 5.71 19.35
CA MET A 363 -13.43 5.13 18.91
C MET A 363 -14.58 5.40 19.91
N ILE A 364 -14.26 5.62 21.19
CA ILE A 364 -15.23 5.94 22.25
C ILE A 364 -15.68 7.41 22.14
N THR A 365 -14.84 8.31 21.63
CA THR A 365 -15.18 9.72 21.34
C THR A 365 -15.79 9.90 19.95
N GLY A 366 -15.86 8.84 19.13
CA GLY A 366 -16.44 8.84 17.79
C GLY A 366 -15.43 8.99 16.64
N GLY A 367 -14.13 9.07 16.94
CA GLY A 367 -13.04 9.26 15.98
C GLY A 367 -12.47 7.97 15.37
N SER A 368 -11.39 8.15 14.59
CA SER A 368 -10.58 7.04 14.06
C SER A 368 -9.68 6.45 15.14
N PRO A 369 -9.48 5.12 15.18
CA PRO A 369 -8.41 4.52 15.98
C PRO A 369 -7.01 4.81 15.43
N VAL A 370 -6.87 5.28 14.18
CA VAL A 370 -5.59 5.64 13.54
C VAL A 370 -5.48 7.16 13.51
N ILE A 371 -4.51 7.73 14.24
CA ILE A 371 -4.36 9.18 14.35
C ILE A 371 -2.94 9.66 14.08
N TYR A 372 -2.84 10.89 13.58
CA TYR A 372 -1.60 11.66 13.57
C TYR A 372 -1.38 12.35 14.92
N ASP A 373 -0.47 11.82 15.74
CA ASP A 373 -0.08 12.44 17.02
C ASP A 373 1.03 13.48 16.81
N LYS A 374 0.60 14.74 16.65
CA LYS A 374 1.47 15.92 16.49
C LYS A 374 2.47 16.13 17.65
N ASN A 375 2.22 15.55 18.83
CA ASN A 375 3.12 15.67 19.99
C ASN A 375 4.18 14.57 20.04
N LYS A 376 3.96 13.44 19.35
CA LYS A 376 4.99 12.41 19.19
C LYS A 376 6.07 12.95 18.25
N LYS A 377 7.32 12.90 18.67
CA LYS A 377 8.46 13.13 17.76
C LYS A 377 8.67 11.88 16.91
N SER A 378 8.86 12.07 15.61
CA SER A 378 9.35 11.01 14.73
C SER A 378 10.85 10.80 14.96
N ARG A 379 11.29 9.55 14.83
CA ARG A 379 12.67 9.11 15.09
C ARG A 379 12.92 7.75 14.44
N PHE A 380 14.19 7.45 14.18
CA PHE A 380 14.62 6.15 13.65
C PHE A 380 15.41 5.39 14.72
N GLY A 381 15.05 4.12 14.92
CA GLY A 381 15.78 3.18 15.77
C GLY A 381 16.75 2.36 14.94
N ILE A 382 18.04 2.43 15.26
CA ILE A 382 19.11 1.69 14.59
C ILE A 382 19.53 0.54 15.51
N LEU A 383 19.31 -0.69 15.05
CA LEU A 383 19.54 -1.92 15.82
C LEU A 383 20.39 -2.88 14.98
N SER A 384 21.36 -3.59 15.56
CA SER A 384 22.10 -4.60 14.81
C SER A 384 21.18 -5.73 14.32
N LYS A 385 21.35 -6.16 13.06
CA LYS A 385 20.66 -7.33 12.48
C LYS A 385 20.81 -8.61 13.32
N ASN A 386 21.89 -8.71 14.10
CA ASN A 386 22.23 -9.87 14.91
C ASN A 386 22.04 -9.62 16.43
N ALA A 387 21.34 -8.55 16.81
CA ALA A 387 21.04 -8.26 18.20
C ALA A 387 20.19 -9.36 18.85
N SER A 388 20.50 -9.71 20.09
CA SER A 388 19.73 -10.66 20.91
C SER A 388 18.65 -9.99 21.78
N ASP A 389 18.77 -8.68 22.00
CA ASP A 389 17.78 -7.85 22.68
C ASP A 389 17.87 -6.39 22.18
N SER A 390 16.98 -5.51 22.63
CA SER A 390 16.90 -4.12 22.17
C SER A 390 17.69 -3.11 23.01
N LYS A 391 18.62 -3.51 23.88
CA LYS A 391 19.33 -2.56 24.77
C LYS A 391 20.23 -1.59 24.01
N ASP A 392 20.88 -2.09 22.96
CA ASP A 392 21.84 -1.34 22.15
C ASP A 392 21.19 -0.60 20.97
N ILE A 393 19.87 -0.39 21.00
CA ILE A 393 19.16 0.38 19.97
C ILE A 393 19.51 1.87 20.09
N ILE A 394 19.99 2.46 19.00
CA ILE A 394 20.29 3.89 18.93
C ILE A 394 19.07 4.60 18.33
N TRP A 395 18.42 5.46 19.13
CA TRP A 395 17.29 6.28 18.67
C TRP A 395 17.78 7.65 18.22
N VAL A 396 17.64 7.95 16.93
CA VAL A 396 17.99 9.25 16.32
C VAL A 396 16.71 10.03 16.03
N GLU A 397 16.53 11.21 16.63
CA GLU A 397 15.34 12.03 16.40
C GLU A 397 15.33 12.60 14.97
N SER A 398 14.18 12.53 14.29
CA SER A 398 13.98 13.05 12.93
C SER A 398 12.64 13.77 12.84
N PRO A 399 12.56 15.05 13.22
CA PRO A 399 11.30 15.79 13.29
C PRO A 399 10.63 15.93 11.91
N GLU A 400 9.31 16.11 11.92
CA GLU A 400 8.48 16.37 10.72
C GLU A 400 8.70 15.37 9.56
N THR A 401 9.02 14.12 9.92
CA THR A 401 9.34 13.04 8.98
C THR A 401 8.36 11.89 9.17
N PHE A 402 7.55 11.64 8.15
CA PHE A 402 6.74 10.43 8.02
C PHE A 402 6.91 9.87 6.61
N CYS A 403 7.49 8.70 6.50
CA CYS A 403 7.55 7.88 5.29
C CYS A 403 6.56 6.73 5.41
N PHE A 404 5.75 6.51 4.38
CA PHE A 404 4.94 5.31 4.29
C PHE A 404 5.78 4.10 3.82
N HIS A 405 6.71 4.34 2.87
CA HIS A 405 7.69 3.37 2.38
C HIS A 405 9.13 3.88 2.52
N LEU A 406 10.06 2.94 2.74
CA LEU A 406 11.50 3.16 2.77
C LEU A 406 12.16 2.32 1.67
N TRP A 407 12.68 3.01 0.65
CA TRP A 407 13.17 2.43 -0.60
C TRP A 407 14.49 1.67 -0.41
N ASN A 408 15.41 2.25 0.35
CA ASN A 408 16.68 1.61 0.73
C ASN A 408 17.33 2.34 1.91
N ALA A 409 18.32 1.71 2.55
CA ALA A 409 19.23 2.36 3.49
C ALA A 409 20.64 1.76 3.39
N TRP A 410 21.66 2.52 3.79
CA TRP A 410 23.05 2.06 3.86
C TRP A 410 23.85 2.80 4.92
N GLU A 411 25.02 2.27 5.24
CA GLU A 411 25.98 2.89 6.17
C GLU A 411 27.01 3.74 5.40
N GLU A 412 27.40 4.89 5.97
CA GLU A 412 28.57 5.68 5.56
C GLU A 412 29.52 5.79 6.77
N PRO A 413 30.40 4.79 6.99
CA PRO A 413 31.27 4.72 8.18
C PRO A 413 32.23 5.92 8.30
N GLU A 414 32.52 6.60 7.19
CA GLU A 414 33.38 7.79 7.17
C GLU A 414 32.77 9.00 7.88
N SER A 415 31.43 9.04 8.06
CA SER A 415 30.72 10.12 8.77
C SER A 415 29.99 9.67 10.05
N ASP A 416 30.13 8.40 10.47
CA ASP A 416 29.33 7.78 11.55
C ASP A 416 27.81 7.83 11.26
N GLU A 417 27.38 7.76 9.98
CA GLU A 417 25.96 7.92 9.58
C GLU A 417 25.33 6.68 8.93
N VAL A 418 24.02 6.53 9.15
CA VAL A 418 23.13 5.71 8.30
C VAL A 418 22.33 6.64 7.40
N VAL A 419 22.36 6.37 6.09
CA VAL A 419 21.57 7.08 5.08
C VAL A 419 20.32 6.25 4.79
N VAL A 420 19.15 6.89 4.83
CA VAL A 420 17.84 6.29 4.52
C VAL A 420 17.20 7.06 3.37
N ILE A 421 16.73 6.33 2.38
CA ILE A 421 16.02 6.87 1.21
C ILE A 421 14.55 6.46 1.32
N GLY A 422 13.65 7.43 1.41
CA GLY A 422 12.23 7.19 1.58
C GLY A 422 11.38 8.33 1.03
N SER A 423 10.10 8.05 0.77
CA SER A 423 9.15 9.07 0.33
C SER A 423 8.43 9.66 1.53
N CYS A 424 8.77 10.90 1.88
CA CYS A 424 8.19 11.60 3.03
C CYS A 424 6.85 12.24 2.64
N MET A 425 5.77 11.81 3.29
CA MET A 425 4.44 12.34 3.08
C MET A 425 4.12 13.54 3.98
N THR A 426 3.36 14.48 3.44
CA THR A 426 2.77 15.59 4.21
C THR A 426 1.37 15.94 3.68
N PRO A 427 0.34 15.98 4.55
CA PRO A 427 0.37 15.54 5.96
C PRO A 427 0.52 14.01 6.13
N PRO A 428 1.04 13.53 7.29
CA PRO A 428 1.34 12.11 7.52
C PRO A 428 0.15 11.14 7.39
N ASP A 429 -1.06 11.58 7.68
CA ASP A 429 -2.25 10.73 7.74
C ASP A 429 -3.16 10.81 6.50
N SER A 430 -2.74 11.50 5.43
CA SER A 430 -3.52 11.66 4.18
C SER A 430 -3.89 10.36 3.45
N ILE A 431 -3.25 9.23 3.77
CA ILE A 431 -3.66 7.91 3.27
C ILE A 431 -4.96 7.45 3.93
N PHE A 432 -5.14 7.75 5.23
CA PHE A 432 -6.21 7.19 6.05
C PHE A 432 -7.36 8.19 6.31
N ASN A 433 -7.02 9.47 6.46
CA ASN A 433 -7.93 10.54 6.85
C ASN A 433 -8.17 11.52 5.68
N GLU A 434 -9.38 12.09 5.61
CA GLU A 434 -9.64 13.19 4.69
C GLU A 434 -8.81 14.42 5.07
N CYS A 435 -8.12 15.00 4.09
CA CYS A 435 -7.43 16.27 4.23
C CYS A 435 -7.82 17.19 3.06
N ASP A 436 -8.07 18.46 3.33
CA ASP A 436 -8.32 19.49 2.32
C ASP A 436 -7.04 19.95 1.61
N GLU A 437 -5.87 19.66 2.20
CA GLU A 437 -4.57 19.91 1.59
C GLU A 437 -4.20 18.79 0.61
N SER A 438 -3.58 19.15 -0.50
CA SER A 438 -3.04 18.17 -1.45
C SER A 438 -1.89 17.40 -0.80
N LEU A 439 -2.04 16.08 -0.65
CA LEU A 439 -0.93 15.20 -0.25
C LEU A 439 0.30 15.49 -1.12
N LYS A 440 1.44 15.68 -0.44
CA LYS A 440 2.77 15.67 -1.05
C LYS A 440 3.49 14.41 -0.62
N SER A 441 4.03 13.61 -1.55
CA SER A 441 5.02 12.58 -1.23
C SER A 441 6.37 12.93 -1.86
N VAL A 442 7.34 13.26 -1.02
CA VAL A 442 8.62 13.85 -1.41
C VAL A 442 9.75 12.86 -1.15
N LEU A 443 10.33 12.32 -2.22
CA LEU A 443 11.54 11.51 -2.16
C LEU A 443 12.66 12.28 -1.45
N SER A 444 13.06 11.78 -0.29
CA SER A 444 13.98 12.43 0.64
C SER A 444 15.17 11.52 0.97
N GLU A 445 16.34 12.13 1.12
CA GLU A 445 17.49 11.55 1.80
C GLU A 445 17.42 11.99 3.27
N ILE A 446 17.47 11.02 4.19
CA ILE A 446 17.53 11.24 5.63
C ILE A 446 18.87 10.66 6.11
N ARG A 447 19.73 11.49 6.70
CA ARG A 447 20.98 11.04 7.33
C ARG A 447 20.81 10.97 8.84
N LEU A 448 21.25 9.88 9.44
CA LEU A 448 21.10 9.58 10.86
C LEU A 448 22.48 9.39 11.47
N ASN A 449 22.98 10.37 12.24
CA ASN A 449 24.30 10.27 12.84
C ASN A 449 24.23 9.48 14.15
N LEU A 450 24.90 8.32 14.18
CA LEU A 450 24.80 7.37 15.30
C LEU A 450 25.52 7.84 16.56
N LYS A 451 26.36 8.87 16.44
CA LYS A 451 27.26 9.36 17.49
C LYS A 451 26.79 10.67 18.12
N THR A 452 26.21 11.57 17.34
CA THR A 452 25.59 12.80 17.86
C THR A 452 24.12 12.58 18.22
N GLY A 453 23.45 11.60 17.61
CA GLY A 453 22.00 11.41 17.74
C GLY A 453 21.16 12.44 16.96
N GLU A 454 21.81 13.25 16.12
CA GLU A 454 21.18 14.22 15.22
C GLU A 454 20.83 13.58 13.87
N SER A 455 19.80 14.10 13.21
CA SER A 455 19.52 13.77 11.82
C SER A 455 19.45 15.01 10.93
N THR A 456 19.67 14.79 9.63
CA THR A 456 19.33 15.77 8.59
C THR A 456 18.39 15.12 7.59
N ARG A 457 17.55 15.95 6.95
CA ARG A 457 16.65 15.53 5.87
C ARG A 457 16.74 16.54 4.74
N ARG A 458 16.85 16.06 3.50
CA ARG A 458 16.77 16.88 2.28
C ARG A 458 15.87 16.21 1.23
N PRO A 459 15.13 16.97 0.41
CA PRO A 459 14.60 16.41 -0.83
C PRO A 459 15.77 15.99 -1.75
N ILE A 460 15.57 14.94 -2.54
CA ILE A 460 16.55 14.48 -3.53
C ILE A 460 16.40 15.26 -4.85
N ILE A 461 15.15 15.56 -5.23
CA ILE A 461 14.79 16.23 -6.47
C ILE A 461 14.70 17.76 -6.23
N SER A 462 14.97 18.55 -7.26
CA SER A 462 14.85 20.02 -7.20
C SER A 462 13.38 20.45 -7.03
N GLU A 463 13.11 21.56 -6.33
CA GLU A 463 11.73 22.07 -6.15
C GLU A 463 11.04 22.37 -7.50
N SER A 464 11.81 22.71 -8.53
CA SER A 464 11.33 22.95 -9.90
C SER A 464 10.93 21.69 -10.67
N GLU A 465 11.44 20.52 -10.28
CA GLU A 465 11.19 19.22 -10.92
C GLU A 465 10.45 18.27 -9.97
N GLN A 466 9.97 18.77 -8.83
CA GLN A 466 9.33 17.99 -7.80
C GLN A 466 7.98 17.43 -8.30
N VAL A 467 7.96 16.11 -8.48
CA VAL A 467 6.76 15.30 -8.70
C VAL A 467 6.47 14.42 -7.48
N ASN A 468 5.23 13.99 -7.31
CA ASN A 468 4.86 13.06 -6.24
C ASN A 468 5.35 11.64 -6.57
N LEU A 469 6.35 11.15 -5.83
CA LEU A 469 6.95 9.84 -6.04
C LEU A 469 6.65 8.91 -4.88
N GLU A 470 6.00 7.79 -5.19
CA GLU A 470 5.59 6.77 -4.24
C GLU A 470 5.70 5.37 -4.87
N ALA A 471 5.39 4.30 -4.14
CA ALA A 471 5.25 2.92 -4.62
C ALA A 471 6.23 2.50 -5.73
N GLY A 472 7.44 2.07 -5.36
CA GLY A 472 8.48 1.65 -6.29
C GLY A 472 9.63 0.91 -5.62
N MET A 473 10.80 0.89 -6.23
CA MET A 473 11.97 0.16 -5.72
C MET A 473 13.31 0.64 -6.25
N VAL A 474 14.37 0.22 -5.54
CA VAL A 474 15.77 0.20 -6.02
C VAL A 474 16.10 -1.17 -6.62
N ASN A 475 17.30 -1.34 -7.18
CA ASN A 475 17.81 -2.66 -7.52
C ASN A 475 17.96 -3.52 -6.25
N ARG A 476 17.16 -4.60 -6.14
CA ARG A 476 17.14 -5.47 -4.95
C ARG A 476 18.49 -6.12 -4.63
N ASN A 477 19.37 -6.29 -5.61
CA ASN A 477 20.70 -6.87 -5.41
C ASN A 477 21.63 -5.92 -4.62
N HIS A 478 21.23 -4.66 -4.47
CA HIS A 478 21.88 -3.63 -3.64
C HIS A 478 21.06 -3.26 -2.39
N LEU A 479 20.03 -4.03 -2.01
CA LEU A 479 19.24 -3.74 -0.81
C LEU A 479 20.15 -3.78 0.44
N GLY A 480 20.06 -2.76 1.28
CA GLY A 480 20.94 -2.54 2.43
C GLY A 480 22.29 -1.91 2.11
N ARG A 481 22.57 -1.62 0.83
CA ARG A 481 23.85 -1.10 0.33
C ARG A 481 23.61 0.15 -0.50
N LYS A 482 24.68 0.92 -0.74
CA LYS A 482 24.57 2.19 -1.45
C LYS A 482 24.07 1.99 -2.87
N THR A 483 22.94 2.63 -3.19
CA THR A 483 22.29 2.63 -4.51
C THR A 483 22.28 4.03 -5.09
N ARG A 484 22.48 4.13 -6.40
CA ARG A 484 22.34 5.37 -7.17
C ARG A 484 20.96 5.53 -7.79
N TYR A 485 20.24 4.46 -8.12
CA TYR A 485 19.00 4.54 -8.89
C TYR A 485 17.77 4.01 -8.14
N ALA A 486 16.71 4.80 -8.17
CA ALA A 486 15.37 4.40 -7.73
C ALA A 486 14.36 4.53 -8.87
N TYR A 487 13.40 3.61 -8.94
CA TYR A 487 12.30 3.60 -9.89
C TYR A 487 11.00 3.72 -9.12
N LEU A 488 10.32 4.87 -9.23
CA LEU A 488 9.16 5.21 -8.40
C LEU A 488 7.96 5.62 -9.24
N ALA A 489 6.75 5.28 -8.80
CA ALA A 489 5.51 5.66 -9.47
C ALA A 489 5.28 7.18 -9.37
N ILE A 490 4.96 7.82 -10.50
CA ILE A 490 4.55 9.23 -10.55
C ILE A 490 3.07 9.29 -10.20
N ALA A 491 2.77 9.57 -8.94
CA ALA A 491 1.44 9.48 -8.33
C ALA A 491 0.55 10.69 -8.64
N GLU A 492 0.55 11.12 -9.90
CA GLU A 492 -0.15 12.31 -10.39
C GLU A 492 -1.11 11.98 -11.53
N PRO A 493 -2.41 12.32 -11.45
CA PRO A 493 -3.11 12.91 -10.30
C PRO A 493 -3.44 11.87 -9.23
N TRP A 494 -3.08 12.13 -7.96
CA TRP A 494 -3.35 11.23 -6.83
C TRP A 494 -4.83 10.77 -6.75
N PRO A 495 -5.10 9.47 -6.51
CA PRO A 495 -4.15 8.35 -6.30
C PRO A 495 -3.76 7.58 -7.58
N LYS A 496 -4.00 8.12 -8.78
CA LYS A 496 -3.62 7.46 -10.05
C LYS A 496 -2.15 7.69 -10.37
N VAL A 497 -1.53 6.69 -10.97
CA VAL A 497 -0.11 6.74 -11.39
C VAL A 497 -0.02 6.94 -12.90
N SER A 498 0.43 8.10 -13.39
CA SER A 498 0.50 8.43 -14.83
C SER A 498 1.76 7.93 -15.55
N GLY A 499 2.75 7.48 -14.80
CA GLY A 499 4.03 7.00 -15.30
C GLY A 499 4.92 6.54 -14.15
N PHE A 500 6.19 6.32 -14.44
CA PHE A 500 7.21 6.15 -13.41
C PHE A 500 8.45 6.99 -13.71
N ALA A 501 9.18 7.34 -12.67
CA ALA A 501 10.43 8.09 -12.73
C ALA A 501 11.60 7.18 -12.38
N LYS A 502 12.68 7.24 -13.18
CA LYS A 502 14.02 6.86 -12.75
C LYS A 502 14.67 8.10 -12.14
N VAL A 503 15.10 7.99 -10.89
CA VAL A 503 15.79 9.06 -10.17
C VAL A 503 17.24 8.65 -9.90
N ASP A 504 18.18 9.52 -10.25
CA ASP A 504 19.57 9.45 -9.78
C ASP A 504 19.64 10.09 -8.39
N LEU A 505 19.78 9.26 -7.36
CA LEU A 505 19.78 9.65 -5.95
C LEU A 505 20.97 10.55 -5.57
N LEU A 506 22.05 10.54 -6.37
CA LEU A 506 23.24 11.35 -6.13
C LEU A 506 23.13 12.74 -6.76
N THR A 507 22.57 12.83 -7.97
CA THR A 507 22.50 14.10 -8.72
C THR A 507 21.15 14.81 -8.60
N GLY A 508 20.09 14.08 -8.26
CA GLY A 508 18.70 14.54 -8.33
C GLY A 508 18.10 14.50 -9.74
N GLU A 509 18.82 13.99 -10.76
CA GLU A 509 18.31 13.89 -12.14
C GLU A 509 17.10 12.95 -12.21
N VAL A 510 16.00 13.43 -12.78
CA VAL A 510 14.76 12.66 -13.00
C VAL A 510 14.59 12.38 -14.49
N LYS A 511 14.29 11.11 -14.83
CA LYS A 511 13.88 10.69 -16.17
C LYS A 511 12.53 9.99 -16.08
N GLU A 512 11.55 10.46 -16.84
CA GLU A 512 10.16 9.99 -16.74
C GLU A 512 9.78 9.06 -17.89
N HIS A 513 9.02 8.02 -17.57
CA HIS A 513 8.29 7.20 -18.54
C HIS A 513 6.78 7.39 -18.32
N ILE A 514 6.17 8.28 -19.09
CA ILE A 514 4.75 8.62 -19.02
C ILE A 514 3.93 7.68 -19.91
N TYR A 515 2.92 7.01 -19.35
CA TYR A 515 2.13 5.98 -20.06
C TYR A 515 1.25 6.54 -21.19
N GLY A 516 0.90 7.83 -21.13
CA GLY A 516 0.12 8.56 -22.12
C GLY A 516 -1.27 9.01 -21.63
N ASP A 517 -1.97 9.79 -22.45
CA ASP A 517 -3.23 10.43 -22.06
C ASP A 517 -4.32 9.41 -21.66
N LYS A 518 -4.79 9.52 -20.40
CA LYS A 518 -5.71 8.60 -19.70
C LYS A 518 -5.22 7.16 -19.56
N ARG A 519 -3.91 6.96 -19.52
CA ARG A 519 -3.28 5.67 -19.25
C ARG A 519 -2.57 5.74 -17.89
N TYR A 520 -2.82 4.76 -17.04
CA TYR A 520 -2.37 4.78 -15.65
C TYR A 520 -1.91 3.39 -15.22
N GLY A 521 -0.94 3.31 -14.30
CA GLY A 521 -0.38 2.06 -13.82
C GLY A 521 -0.36 1.94 -12.30
N GLY A 522 0.76 1.43 -11.78
CA GLY A 522 1.04 1.30 -10.35
C GLY A 522 2.55 1.19 -10.15
N GLU A 523 2.98 0.36 -9.20
CA GLU A 523 4.40 0.11 -8.92
C GLU A 523 5.21 -0.31 -10.18
N PRO A 524 6.32 0.38 -10.49
CA PRO A 524 7.31 -0.07 -11.46
C PRO A 524 8.22 -1.12 -10.83
N PHE A 525 8.25 -2.32 -11.42
CA PHE A 525 9.03 -3.43 -10.89
C PHE A 525 10.38 -3.57 -11.62
N PHE A 526 11.49 -3.31 -10.93
CA PHE A 526 12.84 -3.51 -11.47
C PHE A 526 13.27 -4.99 -11.43
N LEU A 527 13.55 -5.52 -12.62
CA LEU A 527 14.16 -6.81 -12.87
C LEU A 527 15.57 -6.60 -13.45
N PRO A 528 16.66 -6.91 -12.72
CA PRO A 528 18.00 -6.83 -13.29
C PRO A 528 18.16 -7.80 -14.47
N ARG A 529 19.04 -7.49 -15.42
CA ARG A 529 19.30 -8.36 -16.59
C ARG A 529 19.82 -9.74 -16.18
N ASN A 530 20.63 -9.76 -15.13
CA ASN A 530 21.30 -10.92 -14.55
C ASN A 530 21.64 -10.60 -13.08
N ASP A 531 22.10 -11.60 -12.32
CA ASP A 531 22.60 -11.41 -10.95
C ASP A 531 24.12 -11.22 -10.87
N ASP A 532 24.77 -10.77 -11.94
CA ASP A 532 26.21 -10.47 -11.96
C ASP A 532 26.46 -9.13 -11.22
N PRO A 533 27.22 -9.11 -10.11
CA PRO A 533 27.52 -7.88 -9.37
C PRO A 533 28.32 -6.84 -10.16
N GLU A 534 28.98 -7.24 -11.24
CA GLU A 534 29.75 -6.33 -12.12
C GLU A 534 28.87 -5.66 -13.19
N SER A 535 27.60 -6.05 -13.33
CA SER A 535 26.63 -5.34 -14.19
C SER A 535 26.35 -3.93 -13.65
N ALA A 536 26.03 -3.00 -14.54
CA ALA A 536 25.59 -1.67 -14.12
C ALA A 536 24.31 -1.77 -13.25
N GLU A 537 24.23 -0.95 -12.19
CA GLU A 537 23.12 -0.99 -11.21
C GLU A 537 21.73 -0.88 -11.87
N ASP A 538 21.64 -0.16 -12.99
CA ASP A 538 20.43 0.06 -13.79
C ASP A 538 20.29 -0.84 -15.03
N ASP A 539 21.20 -1.81 -15.26
CA ASP A 539 21.07 -2.75 -16.38
C ASP A 539 19.99 -3.80 -16.10
N GLY A 540 18.81 -3.52 -16.60
CA GLY A 540 17.63 -4.35 -16.41
C GLY A 540 16.40 -3.79 -17.12
N TYR A 541 15.24 -4.22 -16.65
CA TYR A 541 13.96 -3.88 -17.22
C TYR A 541 12.96 -3.54 -16.12
N ILE A 542 12.11 -2.56 -16.39
CA ILE A 542 10.93 -2.24 -15.59
C ILE A 542 9.75 -2.99 -16.16
N LEU A 543 9.08 -3.76 -15.30
CA LEU A 543 7.80 -4.41 -15.57
C LEU A 543 6.71 -3.60 -14.88
N CYS A 544 5.70 -3.14 -15.61
CA CYS A 544 4.57 -2.41 -15.00
C CYS A 544 3.24 -2.67 -15.72
N PHE A 545 2.20 -2.90 -14.93
CA PHE A 545 0.84 -2.97 -15.46
C PHE A 545 0.34 -1.57 -15.80
N VAL A 546 -0.22 -1.41 -17.01
CA VAL A 546 -0.83 -0.16 -17.49
C VAL A 546 -2.27 -0.44 -17.91
N HIS A 547 -3.19 0.42 -17.50
CA HIS A 547 -4.60 0.43 -17.89
C HIS A 547 -4.92 1.68 -18.69
N ASP A 548 -5.60 1.52 -19.82
CA ASP A 548 -6.10 2.61 -20.66
C ASP A 548 -7.60 2.84 -20.38
N GLU A 549 -7.92 3.95 -19.70
CA GLU A 549 -9.30 4.29 -19.32
C GLU A 549 -10.17 4.72 -20.53
N LYS A 550 -9.60 4.90 -21.73
CA LYS A 550 -10.37 5.13 -22.97
C LYS A 550 -10.83 3.82 -23.60
N THR A 551 -9.95 2.83 -23.67
CA THR A 551 -10.25 1.53 -24.32
C THR A 551 -10.65 0.42 -23.34
N TRP A 552 -10.52 0.67 -22.03
CA TRP A 552 -10.75 -0.28 -20.93
C TRP A 552 -9.90 -1.56 -21.01
N LYS A 553 -8.73 -1.46 -21.63
CA LYS A 553 -7.76 -2.56 -21.79
C LYS A 553 -6.58 -2.37 -20.85
N SER A 554 -5.97 -3.49 -20.47
CA SER A 554 -4.75 -3.51 -19.69
C SER A 554 -3.62 -4.23 -20.44
N GLU A 555 -2.40 -3.83 -20.17
CA GLU A 555 -1.17 -4.42 -20.72
C GLU A 555 -0.09 -4.50 -19.64
N LEU A 556 0.87 -5.41 -19.81
CA LEU A 556 2.15 -5.37 -19.10
C LEU A 556 3.18 -4.72 -20.03
N GLN A 557 3.76 -3.59 -19.62
CA GLN A 557 4.86 -2.96 -20.33
C GLN A 557 6.20 -3.47 -19.80
N ILE A 558 7.15 -3.63 -20.73
CA ILE A 558 8.54 -3.97 -20.46
C ILE A 558 9.39 -2.83 -21.00
N VAL A 559 9.98 -2.05 -20.09
CA VAL A 559 10.73 -0.83 -20.40
C VAL A 559 12.19 -1.04 -20.01
N ASN A 560 13.13 -0.67 -20.87
CA ASN A 560 14.56 -0.75 -20.60
C ASN A 560 14.94 0.24 -19.47
N ALA A 561 15.48 -0.27 -18.36
CA ALA A 561 15.67 0.50 -17.14
C ALA A 561 16.84 1.51 -17.23
N MET A 562 17.72 1.39 -18.23
CA MET A 562 18.81 2.34 -18.46
C MET A 562 18.31 3.63 -19.14
N ASN A 563 17.53 3.46 -20.22
CA ASN A 563 17.18 4.53 -21.17
C ASN A 563 15.67 4.86 -21.27
N LEU A 564 14.82 4.12 -20.54
CA LEU A 564 13.36 4.25 -20.48
C LEU A 564 12.60 4.02 -21.81
N HIS A 565 13.21 3.36 -22.80
CA HIS A 565 12.53 2.93 -24.01
C HIS A 565 11.65 1.68 -23.75
N LEU A 566 10.42 1.71 -24.29
CA LEU A 566 9.51 0.56 -24.28
C LEU A 566 9.99 -0.50 -25.28
N GLU A 567 10.37 -1.67 -24.79
CA GLU A 567 10.87 -2.80 -25.58
C GLU A 567 9.73 -3.74 -26.00
N ALA A 568 8.78 -3.99 -25.08
CA ALA A 568 7.60 -4.80 -25.33
C ALA A 568 6.36 -4.33 -24.56
N SER A 569 5.18 -4.64 -25.09
CA SER A 569 3.89 -4.49 -24.43
C SER A 569 3.03 -5.73 -24.69
N ILE A 570 2.68 -6.44 -23.60
CA ILE A 570 1.91 -7.69 -23.61
C ILE A 570 0.44 -7.36 -23.32
N LYS A 571 -0.45 -7.63 -24.27
CA LYS A 571 -1.88 -7.30 -24.15
C LYS A 571 -2.60 -8.33 -23.29
N LEU A 572 -3.18 -7.89 -22.18
CA LEU A 572 -3.85 -8.76 -21.22
C LEU A 572 -5.29 -9.06 -21.66
N PRO A 573 -5.83 -10.25 -21.33
CA PRO A 573 -7.15 -10.66 -21.81
C PRO A 573 -8.31 -10.04 -21.05
N SER A 574 -8.04 -9.52 -19.86
CA SER A 574 -8.99 -8.83 -19.00
C SER A 574 -8.41 -7.49 -18.56
N ARG A 575 -9.26 -6.65 -17.97
CA ARG A 575 -8.82 -5.53 -17.15
C ARG A 575 -8.00 -6.04 -15.97
N VAL A 576 -6.92 -5.34 -15.66
CA VAL A 576 -6.17 -5.44 -14.41
C VAL A 576 -6.44 -4.17 -13.61
N PRO A 577 -7.07 -4.25 -12.42
CA PRO A 577 -7.31 -3.09 -11.58
C PRO A 577 -5.98 -2.50 -11.07
N TYR A 578 -6.03 -1.31 -10.48
CA TYR A 578 -4.92 -0.82 -9.67
C TYR A 578 -4.70 -1.76 -8.47
N GLY A 579 -3.47 -1.83 -7.97
CA GLY A 579 -3.07 -2.76 -6.92
C GLY A 579 -1.84 -2.27 -6.17
N PHE A 580 -1.26 -3.15 -5.37
CA PHE A 580 -0.13 -2.85 -4.49
C PHE A 580 1.15 -3.51 -5.04
N HIS A 581 1.95 -4.09 -4.16
CA HIS A 581 3.32 -4.48 -4.43
C HIS A 581 3.45 -5.75 -5.29
N GLY A 582 4.51 -5.77 -6.10
CA GLY A 582 4.82 -6.86 -7.02
C GLY A 582 6.08 -7.64 -6.66
N THR A 583 6.21 -8.82 -7.29
CA THR A 583 7.44 -9.63 -7.24
C THR A 583 7.68 -10.31 -8.59
N PHE A 584 8.89 -10.84 -8.78
CA PHE A 584 9.24 -11.65 -9.94
C PHE A 584 10.03 -12.87 -9.48
N ILE A 585 9.59 -14.03 -9.95
CA ILE A 585 10.22 -15.33 -9.66
C ILE A 585 10.77 -15.85 -10.99
N ASP A 586 12.06 -16.13 -11.05
CA ASP A 586 12.68 -16.68 -12.25
C ASP A 586 12.22 -18.12 -12.52
N ALA A 587 12.32 -18.57 -13.77
CA ALA A 587 11.84 -19.88 -14.17
C ALA A 587 12.50 -21.07 -13.44
N LYS A 588 13.73 -20.95 -12.93
CA LYS A 588 14.36 -22.03 -12.15
C LYS A 588 13.75 -22.10 -10.75
N SER A 589 13.55 -20.95 -10.11
CA SER A 589 12.86 -20.87 -8.82
C SER A 589 11.42 -21.39 -8.90
N VAL A 590 10.66 -21.05 -9.96
CA VAL A 590 9.30 -21.59 -10.19
C VAL A 590 9.27 -23.12 -10.20
N VAL A 591 10.28 -23.78 -10.79
CA VAL A 591 10.39 -25.25 -10.83
C VAL A 591 10.72 -25.86 -9.46
N ASN A 592 11.39 -25.12 -8.59
CA ASN A 592 11.82 -25.58 -7.27
C ASN A 592 10.84 -25.28 -6.12
N GLN A 593 9.68 -24.67 -6.41
CA GLN A 593 8.64 -24.35 -5.41
C GLN A 593 8.25 -25.56 -4.55
N ALA A 594 8.05 -25.30 -3.25
CA ALA A 594 7.86 -26.31 -2.20
C ALA A 594 6.40 -26.53 -1.74
#